data_AF-A0A5C8CRI4-F1
#
_entry.id   AF-A0A5C8CRI4-F1
#
_cell.length_a   1.000
_cell.length_b   1.000
_cell.length_c   1.000
_cell.angle_alpha   90.00
_cell.angle_beta   90.00
_cell.angle_gamma   90.00
#
_symmetry.space_group_name_H-M   'P 1'
#
loop_
_entity.id
_entity.type
_entity.pdbx_description
1 polymer ?
#
loop_
_entity_poly.entity_id
_entity_poly.type
_entity_poly.pdbx_seq_one_letter_code
_entity_poly.pdbx_strand_id
1 'polypeptide(L)' 'MFRRKSKNEFVKIVKKGITVAVILKDNLVCYFINDYNKKKKVKIRLLTHDFIDIGVDSYDGGVEIINDIERQTEI' A
#
# COMPACT_ATOMS: atom_id res chain seq x y z
N MET A 1 -30.22 3.09 -11.61
CA MET A 1 -29.56 3.36 -10.31
C MET A 1 -28.06 3.43 -10.56
N PHE A 2 -27.53 4.63 -10.81
CA PHE A 2 -26.11 4.82 -11.07
C PHE A 2 -25.36 4.72 -9.74
N ARG A 3 -24.67 3.61 -9.50
CA ARG A 3 -23.68 3.50 -8.41
C ARG A 3 -22.70 4.65 -8.61
N ARG A 4 -22.58 5.54 -7.61
CA ARG A 4 -21.50 6.53 -7.54
C ARG A 4 -20.19 5.81 -7.84
N LYS A 5 -19.46 6.21 -8.88
CA LYS A 5 -18.08 5.77 -9.08
C LYS A 5 -17.34 6.07 -7.78
N SER A 6 -16.86 5.01 -7.13
CA SER A 6 -16.10 5.07 -5.89
C SER A 6 -14.98 6.11 -6.05
N LYS A 7 -14.85 7.01 -5.06
CA LYS A 7 -13.74 7.95 -4.99
C LYS A 7 -12.45 7.14 -4.86
N ASN A 8 -11.49 7.42 -5.73
CA ASN A 8 -10.17 6.80 -5.88
C ASN A 8 -10.16 5.35 -6.39
N GLU A 9 -10.17 5.22 -7.72
CA GLU A 9 -9.85 3.98 -8.46
C GLU A 9 -8.41 3.50 -8.21
N PHE A 10 -7.53 4.38 -7.73
CA PHE A 10 -6.12 4.12 -7.51
C PHE A 10 -5.71 4.31 -6.06
N VAL A 11 -4.84 3.43 -5.58
CA VAL A 11 -4.10 3.58 -4.33
C VAL A 11 -2.70 4.09 -4.68
N LYS A 12 -2.35 5.25 -4.14
CA LYS A 12 -0.99 5.80 -4.23
C LYS A 12 -0.21 5.38 -3.00
N ILE A 13 0.97 4.83 -3.21
CA ILE A 13 1.85 4.44 -2.12
C ILE A 13 2.93 5.50 -2.01
N VAL A 14 2.94 6.22 -0.88
CA VAL A 14 3.82 7.35 -0.64
C VAL A 14 4.83 7.00 0.45
N LYS A 15 6.11 7.24 0.19
CA LYS A 15 7.19 7.10 1.17
C LYS A 15 7.90 8.45 1.31
N LYS A 16 7.96 9.01 2.52
CA LYS A 16 8.62 10.30 2.80
C LYS A 16 8.16 11.43 1.85
N GLY A 17 6.85 11.48 1.57
CA GLY A 17 6.26 12.46 0.64
C GLY A 17 6.44 12.16 -0.85
N ILE A 18 7.17 11.11 -1.22
CA ILE A 18 7.40 10.71 -2.63
C ILE A 18 6.48 9.55 -2.99
N THR A 19 5.76 9.65 -4.11
CA THR A 19 4.99 8.52 -4.65
C THR A 19 5.94 7.48 -5.22
N VAL A 20 5.95 6.28 -4.64
CA VAL A 20 6.82 5.18 -5.05
C VAL A 20 6.10 4.14 -5.90
N ALA A 21 4.78 4.05 -5.79
CA ALA A 21 3.96 3.19 -6.62
C ALA A 21 2.53 3.73 -6.70
N VAL A 22 1.85 3.40 -7.79
CA VAL A 22 0.42 3.64 -7.99
C VAL A 22 -0.19 2.34 -8.50
N ILE A 23 -1.22 1.86 -7.83
CA ILE A 23 -1.89 0.60 -8.19
C ILE A 23 -3.40 0.83 -8.26
N LEU A 24 -4.09 0.01 -9.05
CA LEU A 24 -5.54 -0.06 -9.02
C LEU A 24 -6.01 -0.59 -7.67
N LYS A 25 -7.03 0.03 -7.08
CA LYS A 25 -7.61 -0.39 -5.79
C LYS A 25 -8.10 -1.83 -5.84
N ASP A 26 -8.73 -2.22 -6.94
CA ASP A 26 -9.21 -3.59 -7.15
C ASP A 26 -8.08 -4.61 -7.25
N ASN A 27 -6.85 -4.18 -7.60
CA ASN A 27 -5.68 -5.07 -7.69
C ASN A 27 -5.00 -5.29 -6.32
N LEU A 28 -5.39 -4.56 -5.27
CA LEU A 28 -4.80 -4.69 -3.94
C LEU A 28 -5.44 -5.87 -3.19
N VAL A 29 -4.63 -6.87 -2.82
CA VAL A 29 -5.10 -8.04 -2.06
C VAL A 29 -4.86 -7.87 -0.57
N CYS A 30 -3.61 -7.60 -0.19
CA CYS A 30 -3.24 -7.36 1.20
C CYS A 30 -1.91 -6.61 1.28
N TYR A 31 -1.62 -6.07 2.46
CA TYR A 31 -0.37 -5.39 2.77
C TYR A 31 0.05 -5.69 4.21
N PHE A 32 1.36 -5.77 4.46
CA PHE A 32 1.90 -6.02 5.79
C PHE A 32 3.35 -5.54 5.90
N ILE A 33 3.77 -5.25 7.14
CA ILE A 33 5.17 -5.00 7.45
C ILE A 33 5.86 -6.35 7.61
N ASN A 34 6.92 -6.57 6.84
CA ASN A 34 7.86 -7.67 7.02
C ASN A 34 9.08 -7.14 7.76
N ASP A 35 9.21 -7.52 9.03
CA ASP A 35 10.28 -7.15 9.95
C ASP A 35 11.29 -8.28 10.20
N TYR A 36 11.05 -9.47 9.67
CA TYR A 36 11.95 -10.64 9.79
C TYR A 36 13.30 -10.47 9.07
N ASN A 37 13.42 -9.53 8.14
CA ASN A 37 14.65 -9.30 7.37
C ASN A 37 15.53 -8.19 7.98
N LYS A 38 16.84 -8.25 7.75
CA LYS A 38 17.81 -7.18 8.12
C LYS A 38 17.38 -5.78 7.63
N LYS A 39 16.58 -5.71 6.56
CA LYS A 39 15.91 -4.50 6.08
C LYS A 39 14.41 -4.69 6.21
N LYS A 40 13.76 -3.86 7.03
CA LYS A 40 12.30 -3.81 7.17
C LYS A 40 11.68 -3.41 5.83
N LYS A 41 10.55 -4.02 5.47
CA LYS A 41 9.85 -3.74 4.23
C LYS A 41 8.35 -3.73 4.45
N VAL A 42 7.64 -2.84 3.75
CA VAL A 42 6.20 -3.01 3.52
C VAL A 42 6.05 -3.88 2.28
N LYS A 43 5.33 -4.99 2.41
CA LYS A 43 4.99 -5.88 1.30
C LYS A 43 3.53 -5.66 0.92
N ILE A 44 3.28 -5.47 -0.36
CA ILE A 44 1.95 -5.27 -0.91
C ILE A 44 1.71 -6.36 -1.94
N ARG A 45 0.70 -7.20 -1.70
CA ARG A 45 0.31 -8.29 -2.59
C ARG A 45 -0.72 -7.79 -3.58
N LEU A 46 -0.47 -8.05 -4.86
CA LEU A 46 -1.40 -7.76 -5.95
C LEU A 46 -2.24 -8.99 -6.32
N LEU A 47 -3.38 -8.82 -7.01
CA LEU A 47 -4.20 -9.93 -7.51
C LEU A 47 -3.42 -10.81 -8.50
N THR A 48 -2.45 -10.22 -9.21
CA THR A 48 -1.55 -10.95 -10.12
C THR A 48 -0.60 -11.91 -9.42
N HIS A 49 -0.65 -12.01 -8.09
CA HIS A 49 0.28 -12.76 -7.24
C HIS A 49 1.68 -12.16 -7.16
N ASP A 50 1.90 -10.99 -7.74
CA ASP A 50 3.12 -10.21 -7.60
C ASP A 50 3.16 -9.46 -6.26
N PHE A 51 4.36 -9.13 -5.82
CA PHE A 51 4.60 -8.32 -4.63
C PHE A 51 5.31 -7.02 -4.99
N ILE A 52 4.84 -5.92 -4.42
CA ILE A 52 5.60 -4.67 -4.34
C ILE A 52 6.29 -4.65 -2.97
N ASP A 53 7.62 -4.68 -3.01
CA ASP A 53 8.48 -4.60 -1.83
C ASP A 53 8.99 -3.16 -1.64
N ILE A 54 8.56 -2.50 -0.58
CA ILE A 54 8.98 -1.14 -0.24
C ILE A 54 9.86 -1.18 1.00
N GLY A 55 11.17 -0.96 0.83
CA GLY A 55 12.09 -0.85 1.96
C GLY A 55 11.73 0.32 2.87
N VAL A 56 11.74 0.10 4.18
CA VAL A 56 11.50 1.13 5.21
C VAL A 56 12.63 1.14 6.23
N ASP A 57 12.92 2.33 6.77
CA ASP A 57 14.06 2.53 7.67
C ASP A 57 13.70 2.19 9.13
N SER A 58 12.40 2.24 9.47
CA SER A 58 11.86 1.95 10.80
C SER A 58 10.52 1.22 10.69
N TYR A 59 10.02 0.70 11.83
CA TYR A 59 8.68 0.12 11.89
C TYR A 59 7.62 1.21 11.70
N ASP A 60 7.79 2.35 12.36
CA ASP A 60 6.89 3.51 12.26
C ASP A 60 6.75 4.01 10.82
N GLY A 61 7.83 4.06 10.04
CA GLY A 61 7.77 4.42 8.63
C GLY A 61 7.01 3.39 7.77
N GLY A 62 6.94 2.13 8.21
CA GLY A 62 6.07 1.13 7.61
C GLY A 62 4.60 1.33 7.99
N VAL A 63 4.34 1.67 9.25
CA VAL A 63 2.99 1.98 9.76
C VAL A 63 2.41 3.21 9.05
N GLU A 64 3.20 4.26 8.82
CA GLU A 64 2.77 5.43 8.05
C GLU A 64 2.26 5.07 6.65
N ILE A 65 2.96 4.17 5.96
CA ILE A 65 2.56 3.69 4.62
C ILE A 65 1.25 2.89 4.70
N ILE A 66 1.12 2.01 5.70
CA ILE A 66 -0.09 1.20 5.89
C ILE A 66 -1.31 2.08 6.18
N ASN A 67 -1.19 3.02 7.12
CA ASN A 67 -2.28 3.94 7.47
C ASN A 67 -2.70 4.80 6.28
N ASP A 68 -1.75 5.20 5.42
CA ASP A 68 -2.06 5.93 4.20
C ASP A 68 -2.83 5.08 3.18
N ILE A 69 -2.48 3.79 3.05
CA ILE A 69 -3.22 2.83 2.23
C ILE A 69 -4.63 2.62 2.80
N GLU A 70 -4.76 2.34 4.09
CA GLU A 70 -6.05 2.15 4.79
C GLU A 70 -6.99 3.32 4.55
N ARG A 71 -6.50 4.55 4.78
CA ARG A 71 -7.23 5.80 4.55
C ARG A 71 -7.73 5.95 3.10
N GLN A 72 -6.95 5.50 2.12
CA GLN A 72 -7.35 5.54 0.71
C GLN A 72 -8.32 4.41 0.35
N THR A 73 -8.23 3.28 1.03
CA THR A 73 -9.08 2.11 0.78
C THR A 73 -10.42 2.15 1.50
N GLU A 74 -10.61 3.03 2.49
CA GLU A 74 -11.81 3.11 3.34
C GLU A 74 -12.05 1.81 4.13
N ILE A 75 -10.96 1.13 4.53
CA ILE A 75 -10.97 -0.04 5.43
C ILE A 75 -10.84 0.44 6.88
#